data_AF-A0A859IH57-F1
#
_entry.id   AF-A0A859IH57-F1
#
_cell.length_a   1.000
_cell.length_b   1.000
_cell.length_c   1.000
_cell.angle_alpha   90.00
_cell.angle_beta   90.00
_cell.angle_gamma   90.00
#
_symmetry.space_group_name_H-M   'P 1'
#
loop_
_entity.id
_entity.type
_entity.pdbx_description
1 polymer ?
#
loop_
_entity_poly.entity_id
_entity_poly.type
_entity_poly.pdbx_seq_one_letter_code
_entity_poly.pdbx_strand_id
1 'polypeptide(L)'
;MKSPEKHPELVVCAAIKLFNITDPSIEIIIPSIRHYDQTFRLIKENMEYDEWRKKEQGFLTNFSRFVDRREALEIAKANNQIRFNIGYEPKELYSEMLY
;
A
#
# COMPACT_ATOMS: atom_id res chain seq x y z
N MET A 1 27.11 -24.66 -4.50
CA MET A 1 25.68 -24.52 -4.14
C MET A 1 25.28 -23.07 -4.39
N LYS A 2 24.33 -22.81 -5.31
CA LYS A 2 23.69 -21.49 -5.37
C LYS A 2 22.91 -21.31 -4.06
N SER A 3 23.04 -20.16 -3.41
CA SER A 3 22.16 -19.82 -2.29
C SER A 3 20.71 -19.96 -2.75
N PRO A 4 19.77 -20.44 -1.91
CA PRO A 4 18.35 -20.39 -2.26
C PRO A 4 18.03 -18.94 -2.64
N GLU A 5 17.51 -18.72 -3.84
CA GLU A 5 17.13 -17.40 -4.31
C GLU A 5 16.13 -16.85 -3.29
N LYS A 6 16.53 -15.80 -2.56
CA LYS A 6 15.60 -15.06 -1.72
C LYS A 6 14.49 -14.59 -2.66
N HIS A 7 13.26 -15.05 -2.40
CA HIS A 7 12.10 -14.55 -3.13
C HIS A 7 12.13 -13.01 -3.11
N PRO A 8 11.93 -12.34 -4.26
CA PRO A 8 11.91 -10.89 -4.28
C PRO A 8 10.74 -10.35 -3.43
N GLU A 9 10.95 -9.21 -2.78
CA GLU A 9 9.84 -8.44 -2.20
C GLU A 9 9.09 -7.77 -3.34
N LEU A 10 7.77 -7.95 -3.41
CA LEU A 10 6.89 -7.44 -4.45
C LEU A 10 5.79 -6.62 -3.81
N VAL A 11 5.48 -5.47 -4.42
CA VAL A 11 4.27 -4.71 -4.10
C VAL A 11 3.05 -5.53 -4.54
N VAL A 12 2.09 -5.75 -3.63
CA VAL A 12 0.91 -6.58 -3.88
C VAL A 12 -0.33 -5.73 -4.15
N CYS A 13 -0.64 -4.78 -3.26
CA CYS A 13 -1.83 -3.95 -3.39
C CYS A 13 -1.65 -2.59 -2.72
N ALA A 14 -2.51 -1.63 -3.06
CA ALA A 14 -2.61 -0.40 -2.31
C ALA A 14 -3.09 -0.68 -0.89
N ALA A 15 -2.72 0.17 0.06
CA ALA A 15 -3.18 0.08 1.43
C ALA A 15 -3.28 1.46 2.07
N ILE A 16 -4.20 1.60 3.02
CA ILE A 16 -4.32 2.80 3.85
C ILE A 16 -4.16 2.39 5.31
N LYS A 17 -3.20 3.03 5.98
CA LYS A 17 -3.00 2.92 7.42
C LYS A 17 -3.90 3.94 8.12
N LEU A 18 -4.73 3.46 9.02
CA LEU A 18 -5.59 4.28 9.88
C LEU A 18 -5.11 4.18 11.33
N PHE A 19 -5.41 5.21 12.12
CA PHE A 19 -5.25 5.20 13.57
C PHE A 19 -6.59 5.52 14.23
N ASN A 20 -6.82 4.99 15.42
CA ASN A 20 -7.99 5.32 16.22
C ASN A 20 -7.78 6.67 16.90
N ILE A 21 -8.77 7.58 16.85
CA ILE A 21 -8.64 8.92 17.44
C ILE A 21 -8.81 8.94 18.96
N THR A 22 -9.50 7.94 19.54
CA THR A 22 -9.68 7.80 20.98
C THR A 22 -8.48 7.11 21.62
N ASP A 23 -7.83 6.20 20.88
CA ASP A 23 -6.54 5.60 21.23
C ASP A 23 -5.58 5.57 20.02
N PRO A 24 -4.74 6.61 19.84
CA PRO A 24 -3.80 6.70 18.72
C PRO A 24 -2.73 5.62 18.66
N SER A 25 -2.59 4.77 19.69
CA SER A 25 -1.70 3.61 19.66
C SER A 25 -2.27 2.46 18.85
N ILE A 26 -3.58 2.45 18.62
CA ILE A 26 -4.26 1.44 17.81
C ILE A 26 -4.19 1.86 16.35
N GLU A 27 -3.51 1.04 15.55
CA GLU A 27 -3.38 1.20 14.11
C GLU A 27 -3.94 -0.01 13.38
N ILE A 28 -4.54 0.25 12.22
CA ILE A 28 -5.00 -0.79 11.30
C ILE A 28 -4.53 -0.46 9.89
N ILE A 29 -4.39 -1.49 9.08
CA ILE A 29 -4.06 -1.36 7.65
C ILE A 29 -5.22 -1.98 6.86
N ILE A 30 -5.83 -1.19 6.00
CA ILE A 30 -6.89 -1.66 5.10
C ILE A 30 -6.28 -1.87 3.71
N PRO A 31 -6.19 -3.12 3.21
CA PRO A 31 -5.79 -3.40 1.85
C PRO A 31 -6.91 -3.10 0.86
N SER A 32 -6.55 -2.62 -0.33
CA SER A 32 -7.50 -2.39 -1.43
C SER A 32 -6.79 -2.41 -2.79
N ILE A 33 -7.54 -2.46 -3.89
CA ILE A 33 -6.97 -2.44 -5.25
C ILE A 33 -6.28 -1.09 -5.46
N ARG A 34 -6.99 0.00 -5.17
CA ARG A 34 -6.48 1.38 -5.17
C ARG A 34 -6.85 2.10 -3.88
N HIS A 35 -6.12 3.15 -3.52
CA HIS A 35 -6.48 3.99 -2.39
C HIS A 35 -7.90 4.57 -2.60
N TYR A 36 -8.77 4.45 -1.60
CA TYR A 36 -10.16 4.92 -1.67
C TYR A 36 -10.99 4.32 -2.81
N ASP A 37 -10.69 3.10 -3.26
CA ASP A 37 -11.59 2.38 -4.15
C ASP A 37 -12.86 1.91 -3.42
N GLN A 38 -13.71 1.16 -4.14
CA GLN A 38 -14.94 0.61 -3.57
C GLN A 38 -14.67 -0.41 -2.45
N THR A 39 -13.60 -1.20 -2.53
CA THR A 39 -13.22 -2.17 -1.50
C THR A 39 -12.84 -1.47 -0.19
N PHE A 40 -12.01 -0.41 -0.27
CA PHE A 40 -11.66 0.40 0.89
C PHE A 40 -12.91 1.05 1.51
N ARG A 41 -13.78 1.65 0.68
CA ARG A 41 -15.02 2.29 1.13
C ARG A 41 -15.93 1.31 1.85
N LEU A 42 -16.15 0.12 1.27
CA LEU A 42 -16.98 -0.92 1.87
C LEU A 42 -16.46 -1.33 3.25
N ILE A 43 -15.14 -1.54 3.40
CA ILE A 43 -14.55 -1.89 4.70
C ILE A 43 -14.74 -0.73 5.68
N LYS A 44 -14.38 0.50 5.28
CA LYS A 44 -14.46 1.68 6.14
C LYS A 44 -15.90 2.01 6.59
N GLU A 45 -16.90 1.78 5.75
CA GLU A 45 -18.32 1.98 6.07
C GLU A 45 -18.84 0.98 7.12
N ASN A 46 -18.22 -0.20 7.22
CA ASN A 46 -18.55 -1.21 8.23
C ASN A 46 -17.72 -1.08 9.51
N MET A 47 -16.83 -0.08 9.58
CA MET A 47 -16.12 0.30 10.79
C MET A 47 -16.84 1.46 11.47
N GLU A 48 -16.80 1.54 12.80
CA GLU A 48 -17.38 2.67 13.55
C GLU A 48 -16.78 3.99 13.04
N TYR A 49 -17.58 4.72 12.25
CA TYR A 49 -17.10 5.69 11.26
C TYR A 49 -16.30 6.85 11.85
N ASP A 50 -16.58 7.18 13.11
CA ASP A 50 -16.06 8.39 13.77
C ASP A 50 -14.73 8.16 14.49
N GLU A 51 -14.31 6.91 14.69
CA GLU A 51 -13.10 6.63 15.46
C GLU A 51 -11.83 6.57 14.61
N TRP A 52 -11.93 6.40 13.29
CA TRP A 52 -10.76 6.08 12.46
C TRP A 52 -10.36 7.21 11.52
N ARG A 53 -9.11 7.67 11.64
CA ARG A 53 -8.52 8.67 10.74
C ARG A 53 -7.36 8.12 9.93
N LYS A 54 -7.20 8.65 8.71
CA LYS A 54 -6.08 8.32 7.83
C LYS A 54 -4.77 8.78 8.45
N LYS A 55 -3.87 7.82 8.72
CA LYS A 55 -2.47 8.10 9.04
C LYS A 55 -1.67 8.29 7.75
N GLU A 56 -1.71 7.28 6.86
CA GLU A 56 -0.78 7.18 5.75
C GLU A 56 -1.35 6.35 4.60
N GLN A 57 -0.98 6.69 3.37
CA GLN A 57 -1.21 5.86 2.19
C GLN A 57 0.07 5.14 1.83
N GLY A 58 -0.02 3.87 1.51
CA GLY A 58 1.12 3.04 1.16
C GLY A 58 0.69 1.80 0.39
N PHE A 59 1.51 0.76 0.48
CA PHE A 59 1.26 -0.51 -0.19
C PHE A 59 1.59 -1.66 0.75
N LEU A 60 0.93 -2.80 0.56
CA LEU A 60 1.35 -4.06 1.16
C LEU A 60 2.28 -4.81 0.22
N THR A 61 3.28 -5.47 0.79
CA THR A 61 4.18 -6.37 0.07
C THR A 61 3.83 -7.84 0.30
N ASN A 62 4.39 -8.73 -0.52
CA ASN A 62 4.28 -10.17 -0.34
C ASN A 62 4.96 -10.70 0.94
N PHE A 63 5.66 -9.84 1.68
CA PHE A 63 6.21 -10.11 3.02
C PHE A 63 5.34 -9.54 4.14
N SER A 64 4.09 -9.17 3.83
CA SER A 64 3.14 -8.60 4.80
C SER A 64 3.66 -7.32 5.47
N ARG A 65 4.52 -6.56 4.77
CA ARG A 65 4.97 -5.25 5.22
C ARG A 65 4.09 -4.16 4.63
N PHE A 66 3.71 -3.21 5.46
CA PHE A 66 3.23 -1.91 4.98
C PHE A 66 4.44 -1.04 4.69
N VAL A 67 4.54 -0.58 3.45
CA VAL A 67 5.59 0.34 2.99
C VAL A 67 4.95 1.64 2.53
N ASP A 68 5.64 2.75 2.74
CA ASP A 68 5.20 4.05 2.21
C ASP A 68 5.31 4.07 0.68
N ARG A 69 4.85 5.15 0.04
CA ARG A 69 4.82 5.23 -1.42
C ARG A 69 6.21 5.36 -2.05
N ARG A 70 7.21 5.85 -1.31
CA ARG A 70 8.59 6.01 -1.83
C ARG A 70 9.30 4.67 -1.81
N GLU A 71 9.26 3.97 -0.68
CA GLU A 71 9.79 2.62 -0.58
C GLU A 71 9.08 1.66 -1.55
N ALA A 72 7.76 1.78 -1.68
CA ALA A 72 7.01 0.99 -2.66
C ALA A 72 7.50 1.24 -4.11
N LEU A 73 7.86 2.48 -4.45
CA LEU A 73 8.39 2.80 -5.78
C LEU A 73 9.72 2.11 -6.03
N GLU A 74 10.62 2.11 -5.04
CA GLU A 74 11.92 1.44 -5.14
C GLU A 74 11.75 -0.08 -5.31
N ILE A 75 10.85 -0.69 -4.53
CA ILE A 75 10.52 -2.12 -4.65
C ILE A 75 9.93 -2.42 -6.03
N ALA A 76 8.99 -1.61 -6.51
CA ALA A 76 8.34 -1.80 -7.80
C ALA A 76 9.33 -1.64 -8.98
N LYS A 77 10.25 -0.67 -8.91
CA LYS A 77 11.31 -0.48 -9.91
C LYS A 77 12.27 -1.66 -9.91
N ALA A 78 12.76 -2.08 -8.74
CA ALA A 78 13.70 -3.19 -8.60
C ALA A 78 13.15 -4.53 -9.14
N ASN A 79 11.83 -4.69 -9.14
CA ASN A 79 11.15 -5.92 -9.55
C ASN A 79 10.32 -5.78 -10.83
N ASN A 80 10.54 -4.73 -11.62
CA ASN A 80 9.86 -4.49 -12.90
C ASN A 80 8.32 -4.54 -12.82
N GLN A 81 7.74 -4.01 -11.73
CA GLN A 81 6.30 -4.01 -11.51
C GLN A 81 5.58 -2.80 -12.11
N ILE A 82 6.30 -1.80 -12.63
CA ILE A 82 5.71 -0.62 -13.27
C ILE A 82 5.24 -1.01 -14.67
N ARG A 83 3.92 -0.98 -14.89
CA ARG A 83 3.25 -1.36 -16.13
C ARG A 83 2.82 -0.16 -16.97
N PHE A 84 2.53 0.97 -16.33
CA PHE A 84 2.00 2.16 -17.00
C PHE A 84 2.80 3.41 -16.63
N ASN A 85 2.94 4.30 -17.61
CA ASN A 85 3.58 5.61 -17.45
C ASN A 85 2.50 6.66 -17.11
N ILE A 86 2.81 7.55 -16.18
CA ILE A 86 1.92 8.64 -15.72
C ILE A 86 2.26 10.01 -16.33
N GLY A 87 3.15 10.05 -17.32
CA GLY A 87 3.53 11.26 -18.07
C GLY A 87 4.65 12.09 -17.44
N TYR A 88 5.23 11.65 -16.32
CA TYR A 88 6.35 12.29 -15.64
C TYR A 88 7.12 11.26 -14.80
N GLU A 89 8.36 11.59 -14.41
CA GLU A 89 9.15 10.73 -13.52
C GLU A 89 8.56 10.73 -12.11
N PRO A 90 8.04 9.59 -11.61
CA PRO A 90 7.42 9.51 -10.30
C PRO A 90 8.47 9.59 -9.18
N LYS A 91 8.16 10.36 -8.13
CA LYS A 91 8.90 10.34 -6.85
C LYS A 91 8.32 9.35 -5.84
N GLU A 92 7.11 8.87 -6.10
CA GLU A 92 6.32 7.97 -5.26
C GLU A 92 5.52 7.04 -6.16
N LEU A 93 5.19 5.84 -5.68
CA LEU A 93 4.38 4.89 -6.42
C LEU A 93 2.90 5.32 -6.41
N TYR A 94 2.29 5.35 -7.59
CA TYR A 94 0.86 5.52 -7.79
C TYR A 94 0.27 4.16 -8.19
N SER A 95 -0.93 3.85 -7.71
CA SER A 95 -1.59 2.57 -8.04
C SER A 95 -1.80 2.39 -9.56
N GLU A 96 -1.99 3.50 -10.26
CA GLU A 96 -2.12 3.64 -11.71
C GLU A 96 -0.86 3.19 -12.46
N MET A 97 0.29 3.11 -11.78
CA MET A 97 1.52 2.59 -12.38
C MET A 97 1.54 1.06 -12.40
N LEU A 98 0.75 0.39 -11.55
CA LEU A 98 0.76 -1.06 -11.38
C LEU A 98 -0.36 -1.77 -12.16
N TYR A 99 -1.53 -1.14 -12.32
CA TYR A 99 -2.72 -1.73 -12.92
C TYR A 99 -3.53 -0.74 -13.77
#